data_AF-A0A6V2BL50-F1
#
_entry.id   AF-A0A6V2BL50-F1
#
_cell.length_a   1.000
_cell.length_b   1.000
_cell.length_c   1.000
_cell.angle_alpha   90.00
_cell.angle_beta   90.00
_cell.angle_gamma   90.00
#
_symmetry.space_group_name_H-M   'P 1'
#
loop_
_entity.id
_entity.type
_entity.pdbx_description
1 polymer ?
#
loop_
_entity_poly.entity_id
_entity_poly.type
_entity_poly.pdbx_seq_one_letter_code
_entity_poly.pdbx_strand_id
1 'polypeptide(L)'
;PDTRYRIIEKYTKNARFCLICNYVSKIIPALQSRCTRFRFAPLARHQIHDRLLEVAKAEECKTTEDGIDAILALSGGDMRRVLNLLQSTAMSSEIVDETSVYLTSGAPLPEDITTILDLLLNHPFRHAYEQITFLCSTKGYALSDVLQDLTTLITAMDLPPGVLAELLDGMSNVEHRLAFGTEEHLQAASLVGVFTKARDLMTPA
;
A
#
# COMPACT_ATOMS: atom_id res chain seq x y z
N PRO A 1 20.23 -11.59 -26.92
CA PRO A 1 19.92 -10.31 -26.23
C PRO A 1 19.99 -9.07 -27.16
N ASP A 2 20.95 -9.01 -28.10
CA ASP A 2 21.19 -7.85 -28.99
C ASP A 2 20.26 -7.70 -30.22
N THR A 3 19.34 -8.63 -30.44
CA THR A 3 18.55 -8.68 -31.68
C THR A 3 17.46 -7.61 -31.77
N ARG A 4 16.89 -7.16 -30.64
CA ARG A 4 15.73 -6.25 -30.63
C ARG A 4 16.08 -4.80 -30.96
N TYR A 5 17.23 -4.29 -30.50
CA TYR A 5 17.66 -2.92 -30.79
C TYR A 5 18.03 -2.74 -32.27
N ARG A 6 18.68 -3.74 -32.88
CA ARG A 6 19.08 -3.71 -34.30
C ARG A 6 17.90 -3.61 -35.26
N ILE A 7 16.73 -4.12 -34.87
CA ILE A 7 15.49 -4.01 -35.65
C ILE A 7 14.99 -2.57 -35.58
N ILE A 8 14.91 -1.99 -34.38
CA ILE A 8 14.46 -0.59 -34.19
C ILE A 8 15.32 0.36 -35.03
N GLU A 9 16.64 0.17 -35.03
CA GLU A 9 17.57 0.99 -35.81
C GLU A 9 17.41 0.82 -37.33
N LYS A 10 17.24 -0.42 -37.83
CA LYS A 10 17.06 -0.66 -39.26
C LYS A 10 15.76 -0.08 -39.82
N TYR A 11 14.69 -0.08 -39.03
CA TYR A 11 13.35 0.31 -39.49
C TYR A 11 12.92 1.72 -39.05
N THR A 12 13.79 2.51 -38.41
CA THR A 12 13.47 3.88 -37.93
C THR A 12 12.97 4.81 -39.05
N LYS A 13 13.34 4.58 -40.31
CA LYS A 13 12.88 5.38 -41.46
C LYS A 13 11.40 5.15 -41.82
N ASN A 14 10.88 3.95 -41.55
CA ASN A 14 9.55 3.52 -41.99
C ASN A 14 8.58 3.25 -40.83
N ALA A 15 9.08 3.15 -39.60
CA ALA A 15 8.29 2.85 -38.41
C ALA A 15 8.71 3.72 -37.22
N ARG A 16 7.71 4.15 -36.44
CA ARG A 16 7.90 4.80 -35.13
C ARG A 16 7.64 3.78 -34.03
N PHE A 17 8.51 3.76 -33.02
CA PHE A 17 8.39 2.86 -31.88
C PHE A 17 8.03 3.66 -30.63
N CYS A 18 7.05 3.16 -29.86
CA CYS A 18 6.71 3.66 -28.54
C CYS A 18 6.96 2.55 -27.52
N LEU A 19 7.76 2.83 -26.49
CA LEU A 19 8.08 1.89 -25.42
C LEU A 19 7.47 2.42 -24.13
N ILE A 20 6.65 1.59 -23.48
CA ILE A 20 6.03 1.90 -22.19
C ILE A 20 6.70 1.04 -21.12
N CYS A 21 7.21 1.66 -20.06
CA CYS A 21 7.90 0.97 -18.97
C CYS A 21 7.73 1.70 -17.64
N ASN A 22 7.75 0.95 -16.53
CA ASN A 22 7.72 1.53 -15.18
C ASN A 22 9.13 1.89 -14.67
N TYR A 23 10.14 1.13 -15.10
CA TYR A 23 11.53 1.29 -14.65
C TYR A 23 12.46 1.53 -15.83
N VAL A 24 12.88 2.78 -16.01
CA VAL A 24 13.82 3.17 -17.07
C VAL A 24 15.16 2.45 -16.88
N SER A 25 15.59 2.20 -15.64
CA SER A 25 16.82 1.46 -15.32
C SER A 25 16.85 0.03 -15.87
N LYS A 26 15.69 -0.59 -16.11
CA LYS A 26 15.59 -1.93 -16.71
C LYS A 26 15.69 -1.90 -18.25
N ILE A 27 15.66 -0.72 -18.88
CA ILE A 27 15.85 -0.57 -20.32
C ILE A 27 17.34 -0.44 -20.64
N ILE A 28 17.80 -1.14 -21.67
CA ILE A 28 19.19 -1.06 -22.12
C ILE A 28 19.59 0.38 -22.53
N PRO A 29 20.77 0.89 -22.13
CA PRO A 29 21.19 2.27 -22.41
C PRO A 29 21.14 2.65 -23.90
N ALA A 30 21.43 1.70 -24.79
CA ALA A 30 21.41 1.89 -26.23
C ALA A 30 20.02 2.31 -26.77
N LEU A 31 18.92 1.84 -26.15
CA LEU A 31 17.57 2.26 -26.52
C LEU A 31 17.20 3.59 -25.86
N GLN A 32 17.62 3.81 -24.61
CA GLN A 32 17.35 5.07 -23.91
C GLN A 32 17.95 6.28 -24.65
N SER A 33 19.16 6.13 -25.22
CA SER A 33 19.82 7.19 -25.99
C SER A 33 19.09 7.57 -27.28
N ARG A 34 18.23 6.70 -27.80
CA ARG A 34 17.60 6.83 -29.12
C ARG A 34 16.12 7.22 -29.05
N CYS A 35 15.54 7.23 -27.87
CA CYS A 35 14.13 7.54 -27.63
C CYS A 35 13.99 8.85 -26.86
N THR A 36 13.04 9.69 -27.26
CA THR A 36 12.60 10.83 -26.44
C THR A 36 11.90 10.28 -25.20
N ARG A 37 12.32 10.75 -24.02
CA ARG A 37 11.81 10.28 -22.75
C ARG A 37 10.64 11.14 -22.30
N PHE A 38 9.52 10.49 -22.05
CA PHE A 38 8.36 11.09 -21.39
C PHE A 38 8.18 10.41 -20.04
N ARG A 39 8.27 11.20 -18.96
CA ARG A 39 8.04 10.70 -17.60
C ARG A 39 6.61 11.04 -17.21
N PHE A 40 5.81 10.01 -17.01
CA PHE A 40 4.49 10.15 -16.40
C PHE A 40 4.68 10.16 -14.89
N ALA A 41 4.41 11.31 -14.27
CA ALA A 41 4.33 11.42 -12.82
C ALA A 41 2.97 10.86 -12.33
N PRO A 42 2.88 10.40 -11.07
CA PRO A 42 1.60 10.12 -10.45
C PRO A 42 0.65 11.32 -10.58
N LEU A 43 -0.63 11.04 -10.74
CA LEU A 43 -1.66 12.07 -10.90
C LEU A 43 -1.85 12.82 -9.58
N ALA A 44 -2.11 14.13 -9.66
CA ALA A 44 -2.40 14.92 -8.47
C ALA A 44 -3.79 14.57 -7.93
N ARG A 45 -3.97 14.56 -6.60
CA ARG A 45 -5.23 14.16 -5.95
C ARG A 45 -6.47 14.87 -6.51
N HIS A 46 -6.37 16.17 -6.77
CA HIS A 46 -7.49 16.95 -7.35
C HIS A 46 -7.91 16.45 -8.74
N GLN A 47 -6.94 16.11 -9.61
CA GLN A 47 -7.24 15.62 -10.96
C GLN A 47 -7.94 14.26 -10.94
N ILE A 48 -7.55 13.41 -9.98
CA ILE A 48 -8.15 12.09 -9.78
C ILE A 48 -9.57 12.26 -9.23
N HIS A 49 -9.75 13.13 -8.25
CA HIS A 49 -11.04 13.42 -7.64
C HIS A 49 -12.07 13.91 -8.67
N ASP A 50 -11.71 14.92 -9.48
CA ASP A 50 -12.61 15.46 -10.51
C ASP A 50 -13.02 14.38 -11.51
N ARG A 51 -12.04 13.56 -11.95
CA ARG A 51 -12.30 12.47 -12.89
C ARG A 51 -13.14 11.35 -12.28
N LEU A 52 -12.94 11.06 -11.00
CA LEU A 52 -13.72 10.06 -10.28
C LEU A 52 -15.18 10.48 -10.14
N LEU A 53 -15.44 11.75 -9.82
CA LEU A 53 -16.79 12.32 -9.77
C LEU A 53 -17.50 12.29 -11.14
N GLU A 54 -16.77 12.59 -12.22
CA GLU A 54 -17.32 12.49 -13.58
C GLU A 54 -17.76 11.05 -13.90
N VAL A 55 -16.93 10.06 -13.58
CA VAL A 55 -17.24 8.64 -13.82
C VAL A 55 -18.39 8.17 -12.92
N ALA A 56 -18.38 8.52 -11.63
CA ALA A 56 -19.46 8.16 -10.70
C ALA A 56 -20.82 8.72 -11.15
N LYS A 57 -20.85 9.95 -11.68
CA LYS A 57 -22.07 10.55 -12.25
C LYS A 57 -22.51 9.87 -13.55
N ALA A 58 -21.56 9.52 -14.42
CA ALA A 58 -21.86 8.87 -15.71
C ALA A 58 -22.43 7.45 -15.52
N GLU A 59 -21.96 6.74 -14.49
CA GLU A 59 -22.38 5.38 -14.15
C GLU A 59 -23.51 5.35 -13.10
N GLU A 60 -24.09 6.51 -12.75
CA GLU A 60 -25.16 6.68 -11.75
C GLU A 60 -24.88 6.00 -10.39
N CYS A 61 -23.60 5.97 -9.99
CA CYS A 61 -23.15 5.34 -8.75
C CYS A 61 -23.49 6.21 -7.54
N LYS A 62 -24.15 5.63 -6.52
CA LYS A 62 -24.37 6.29 -5.23
C LYS A 62 -23.07 6.31 -4.44
N THR A 63 -22.45 7.48 -4.34
CA THR A 63 -21.17 7.68 -3.66
C THR A 63 -21.34 8.66 -2.51
N THR A 64 -20.56 8.47 -1.45
CA THR A 64 -20.41 9.43 -0.32
C THR A 64 -19.06 10.14 -0.44
N GLU A 65 -18.91 11.32 0.16
CA GLU A 65 -17.63 12.05 0.16
C GLU A 65 -16.54 11.22 0.87
N ASP A 66 -16.86 10.62 2.02
CA ASP A 66 -15.94 9.76 2.78
C ASP A 66 -15.47 8.54 1.95
N GLY A 67 -16.38 7.92 1.19
CA GLY A 67 -16.05 6.81 0.29
C GLY A 67 -15.11 7.21 -0.84
N ILE A 68 -15.28 8.42 -1.40
CA ILE A 68 -14.39 8.97 -2.42
C ILE A 68 -12.99 9.21 -1.85
N ASP A 69 -12.91 9.83 -0.68
CA ASP A 69 -11.63 10.10 -0.01
C ASP A 69 -10.91 8.79 0.37
N ALA A 70 -11.64 7.77 0.83
CA ALA A 70 -11.09 6.44 1.09
C ALA A 70 -10.49 5.80 -0.17
N ILE A 71 -11.18 5.86 -1.32
CA ILE A 71 -10.65 5.35 -2.61
C ILE A 71 -9.38 6.10 -2.99
N LEU A 72 -9.34 7.43 -2.82
CA LEU A 72 -8.18 8.25 -3.13
C LEU A 72 -6.98 7.93 -2.23
N ALA A 73 -7.23 7.70 -0.93
CA ALA A 73 -6.21 7.32 0.04
C ALA A 73 -5.58 5.96 -0.31
N LEU A 74 -6.41 4.94 -0.57
CA LEU A 74 -5.95 3.58 -0.88
C LEU A 74 -5.25 3.46 -2.24
N SER A 75 -5.56 4.35 -3.18
CA SER A 75 -5.07 4.21 -4.57
C SER A 75 -3.69 4.82 -4.82
N GLY A 76 -3.16 5.64 -3.90
CA GLY A 76 -1.78 6.16 -3.99
C GLY A 76 -1.45 6.93 -5.27
N GLY A 77 -2.45 7.49 -5.97
CA GLY A 77 -2.26 8.23 -7.22
C GLY A 77 -2.38 7.41 -8.51
N ASP A 78 -2.74 6.12 -8.44
CA ASP A 78 -3.03 5.30 -9.63
C ASP A 78 -4.53 5.33 -10.00
N MET A 79 -4.88 6.03 -11.08
CA MET A 79 -6.26 6.12 -11.57
C MET A 79 -6.86 4.75 -11.92
N ARG A 80 -6.05 3.78 -12.34
CA ARG A 80 -6.56 2.43 -12.63
C ARG A 80 -7.06 1.76 -11.36
N ARG A 81 -6.30 1.90 -10.27
CA ARG A 81 -6.68 1.35 -8.97
C ARG A 81 -7.95 2.04 -8.45
N VAL A 82 -8.05 3.36 -8.62
CA VAL A 82 -9.25 4.15 -8.28
C VAL A 82 -10.50 3.62 -8.99
N LEU A 83 -10.45 3.47 -10.31
CA LEU A 83 -11.61 3.03 -11.09
C LEU A 83 -11.98 1.58 -10.77
N ASN A 84 -10.99 0.71 -10.60
CA ASN A 84 -11.23 -0.68 -10.22
C ASN A 84 -11.89 -0.77 -8.84
N LEU A 85 -11.42 0.00 -7.86
CA LEU A 85 -12.03 0.04 -6.53
C LEU A 85 -13.45 0.59 -6.59
N LEU A 86 -13.68 1.71 -7.28
CA LEU A 86 -15.02 2.26 -7.45
C LEU A 86 -15.97 1.21 -8.04
N GLN A 87 -15.56 0.55 -9.12
CA GLN A 87 -16.37 -0.46 -9.79
C GLN A 87 -16.63 -1.67 -8.90
N SER A 88 -15.59 -2.21 -8.25
CA SER A 88 -15.73 -3.37 -7.36
C SER A 88 -16.63 -3.06 -6.17
N THR A 89 -16.50 -1.87 -5.57
CA THR A 89 -17.35 -1.46 -4.44
C THR A 89 -18.78 -1.22 -4.90
N ALA A 90 -19.01 -0.50 -5.99
CA ALA A 90 -20.36 -0.26 -6.53
C ALA A 90 -21.08 -1.55 -6.97
N MET A 91 -20.33 -2.60 -7.34
CA MET A 91 -20.90 -3.92 -7.63
C MET A 91 -21.18 -4.73 -6.35
N SER A 92 -20.41 -4.51 -5.28
CA SER A 92 -20.56 -5.23 -4.02
C SER A 92 -21.59 -4.61 -3.07
N SER A 93 -21.75 -3.30 -3.12
CA SER A 93 -22.67 -2.53 -2.27
C SER A 93 -23.45 -1.52 -3.11
N GLU A 94 -24.70 -1.23 -2.72
CA GLU A 94 -25.51 -0.20 -3.41
C GLU A 94 -24.99 1.22 -3.21
N ILE A 95 -24.23 1.46 -2.13
CA ILE A 95 -23.67 2.76 -1.77
C ILE A 95 -22.16 2.57 -1.54
N VAL A 96 -21.37 3.43 -2.14
CA VAL A 96 -19.93 3.51 -1.95
C VAL A 96 -19.65 4.42 -0.75
N ASP A 97 -19.54 3.80 0.41
CA ASP A 97 -19.10 4.40 1.67
C ASP A 97 -17.68 3.95 2.04
N GLU A 98 -17.07 4.64 3.01
CA GLU A 98 -15.73 4.30 3.49
C GLU A 98 -15.62 2.81 3.87
N THR A 99 -16.60 2.30 4.64
CA THR A 99 -16.54 0.91 5.11
C THR A 99 -16.60 -0.10 3.97
N SER A 100 -17.48 0.07 2.97
CA SER A 100 -17.54 -0.83 1.83
C SER A 100 -16.28 -0.77 0.98
N VAL A 101 -15.64 0.40 0.86
CA VAL A 101 -14.37 0.56 0.15
C VAL A 101 -13.25 -0.24 0.83
N TYR A 102 -13.08 -0.07 2.15
CA TYR A 102 -12.06 -0.81 2.90
C TYR A 102 -12.30 -2.32 2.85
N LEU A 103 -13.54 -2.78 3.06
CA LEU A 103 -13.91 -4.20 2.99
C LEU A 103 -13.65 -4.80 1.60
N THR A 104 -13.97 -4.06 0.53
CA THR A 104 -13.74 -4.54 -0.85
C THR A 104 -12.24 -4.59 -1.20
N SER A 105 -11.47 -3.63 -0.67
CA SER A 105 -10.03 -3.54 -0.93
C SER A 105 -9.20 -4.58 -0.18
N GLY A 106 -9.75 -5.17 0.89
CA GLY A 106 -9.01 -6.04 1.81
C GLY A 106 -8.03 -5.29 2.72
N ALA A 107 -7.98 -3.95 2.62
CA ALA A 107 -7.15 -3.13 3.48
C ALA A 107 -7.77 -3.04 4.89
N PRO A 108 -6.92 -2.95 5.93
CA PRO A 108 -7.40 -2.83 7.30
C PRO A 108 -8.05 -1.47 7.53
N LEU A 109 -9.11 -1.46 8.36
CA LEU A 109 -9.79 -0.22 8.75
C LEU A 109 -8.88 0.61 9.67
N PRO A 110 -8.90 1.96 9.58
CA PRO A 110 -8.12 2.81 10.48
C PRO A 110 -8.38 2.55 11.97
N GLU A 111 -9.63 2.24 12.35
CA GLU A 111 -10.02 1.89 13.72
C GLU A 111 -9.37 0.58 14.21
N ASP A 112 -9.26 -0.42 13.32
CA ASP A 112 -8.62 -1.68 13.66
C ASP A 112 -7.12 -1.51 13.83
N ILE A 113 -6.47 -0.70 12.98
CA ILE A 113 -5.04 -0.43 13.10
C ILE A 113 -4.72 0.31 14.39
N THR A 114 -5.52 1.30 14.79
CA THR A 114 -5.31 1.99 16.08
C THR A 114 -5.51 1.04 17.26
N THR A 115 -6.47 0.11 17.18
CA THR A 115 -6.66 -0.95 18.17
C THR A 115 -5.44 -1.90 18.21
N ILE A 116 -4.91 -2.30 17.06
CA ILE A 116 -3.71 -3.14 16.96
C ILE A 116 -2.50 -2.43 17.57
N LEU A 117 -2.34 -1.14 17.30
CA LEU A 117 -1.26 -0.33 17.86
C LEU A 117 -1.35 -0.25 19.39
N ASP A 118 -2.55 -0.04 19.94
CA ASP A 118 -2.79 -0.03 21.38
C ASP A 118 -2.46 -1.40 22.02
N LEU A 119 -2.89 -2.49 21.38
CA LEU A 119 -2.54 -3.87 21.79
C LEU A 119 -1.03 -4.09 21.82
N LEU A 120 -0.31 -3.62 20.80
CA LEU A 120 1.15 -3.77 20.69
C LEU A 120 1.91 -2.96 21.74
N LEU A 121 1.45 -1.74 22.07
CA LEU A 121 2.12 -0.84 22.99
C LEU A 121 1.80 -1.10 24.47
N ASN A 122 0.59 -1.59 24.79
CA ASN A 122 0.13 -1.65 26.18
C ASN A 122 -0.06 -3.08 26.72
N HIS A 123 -0.42 -4.05 25.88
CA HIS A 123 -0.81 -5.40 26.35
C HIS A 123 0.34 -6.42 26.37
N PRO A 124 0.26 -7.48 27.17
CA PRO A 124 1.30 -8.50 27.21
C PRO A 124 1.39 -9.29 25.89
N PHE A 125 2.59 -9.80 25.58
CA PHE A 125 2.91 -10.50 24.32
C PHE A 125 1.84 -11.49 23.87
N ARG A 126 1.41 -12.39 24.77
CA ARG A 126 0.43 -13.43 24.46
C ARG A 126 -0.92 -12.86 24.02
N HIS A 127 -1.41 -11.86 24.73
CA HIS A 127 -2.70 -11.25 24.43
C HIS A 127 -2.65 -10.48 23.10
N ALA A 128 -1.58 -9.70 22.87
CA ALA A 128 -1.41 -8.98 21.61
C ALA A 128 -1.33 -9.94 20.41
N TYR A 129 -0.57 -11.03 20.53
CA TYR A 129 -0.46 -12.05 19.48
C TYR A 129 -1.79 -12.73 19.16
N GLU A 130 -2.52 -13.21 20.18
CA GLU A 130 -3.81 -13.88 20.00
C GLU A 130 -4.84 -12.93 19.36
N GLN A 131 -4.89 -11.65 19.76
CA GLN A 131 -5.80 -10.67 19.20
C GLN A 131 -5.46 -10.28 17.76
N ILE A 132 -4.19 -10.05 17.43
CA ILE A 132 -3.76 -9.71 16.06
C ILE A 132 -4.07 -10.86 15.12
N THR A 133 -3.70 -12.09 15.49
CA THR A 133 -3.97 -13.27 14.67
C THR A 133 -5.46 -13.53 14.50
N PHE A 134 -6.27 -13.28 15.54
CA PHE A 134 -7.72 -13.35 15.46
C PHE A 134 -8.32 -12.31 14.52
N LEU A 135 -7.86 -11.04 14.58
CA LEU A 135 -8.31 -9.96 13.70
C LEU A 135 -7.95 -10.25 12.23
N CYS A 136 -6.69 -10.63 11.96
CA CYS A 136 -6.25 -11.01 10.63
C CYS A 136 -7.06 -12.18 10.07
N SER A 137 -7.35 -13.21 10.89
CA SER A 137 -8.12 -14.37 10.45
C SER A 137 -9.61 -14.07 10.22
N THR A 138 -10.21 -13.21 11.06
CA THR A 138 -11.64 -12.91 11.01
C THR A 138 -11.99 -11.93 9.91
N LYS A 139 -11.17 -10.89 9.74
CA LYS A 139 -11.39 -9.82 8.75
C LYS A 139 -10.63 -10.04 7.44
N GLY A 140 -9.75 -11.03 7.39
CA GLY A 140 -8.98 -11.39 6.19
C GLY A 140 -7.85 -10.41 5.86
N TYR A 141 -7.34 -9.69 6.85
CA TYR A 141 -6.25 -8.73 6.66
C TYR A 141 -4.91 -9.44 6.47
N ALA A 142 -4.18 -9.03 5.44
CA ALA A 142 -2.80 -9.45 5.27
C ALA A 142 -1.90 -8.71 6.26
N LEU A 143 -0.99 -9.43 6.93
CA LEU A 143 -0.04 -8.82 7.86
C LEU A 143 0.84 -7.76 7.19
N SER A 144 1.11 -7.88 5.88
CA SER A 144 1.84 -6.87 5.12
C SER A 144 1.13 -5.52 5.10
N ASP A 145 -0.20 -5.52 4.94
CA ASP A 145 -0.99 -4.30 4.87
C ASP A 145 -1.09 -3.65 6.25
N VAL A 146 -1.28 -4.47 7.29
CA VAL A 146 -1.23 -4.02 8.69
C VAL A 146 0.13 -3.39 9.02
N LEU A 147 1.24 -3.99 8.59
CA LEU A 147 2.58 -3.48 8.85
C LEU A 147 2.82 -2.13 8.15
N GLN A 148 2.34 -1.98 6.90
CA GLN A 148 2.46 -0.72 6.15
C GLN A 148 1.71 0.42 6.84
N ASP A 149 0.48 0.17 7.29
CA ASP A 149 -0.33 1.18 7.98
C ASP A 149 0.21 1.51 9.37
N LEU A 150 0.69 0.50 10.12
CA LEU A 150 1.39 0.71 11.39
C LEU A 150 2.64 1.58 11.21
N THR A 151 3.42 1.36 10.15
CA THR A 151 4.63 2.16 9.87
C THR A 151 4.27 3.62 9.63
N THR A 152 3.16 3.87 8.90
CA THR A 152 2.65 5.22 8.64
C THR A 152 2.22 5.91 9.93
N LEU A 153 1.51 5.20 10.82
CA LEU A 153 1.11 5.74 12.12
C LEU A 153 2.30 6.01 13.04
N ILE A 154 3.23 5.07 13.17
CA ILE A 154 4.42 5.22 14.03
C ILE A 154 5.28 6.41 13.59
N THR A 155 5.43 6.60 12.28
CA THR A 155 6.21 7.73 11.74
C THR A 155 5.53 9.07 12.00
N ALA A 156 4.21 9.09 12.16
CA ALA A 156 3.44 10.28 12.53
C ALA A 156 3.42 10.54 14.04
N MET A 157 3.78 9.56 14.88
CA MET A 157 3.83 9.70 16.33
C MET A 157 5.14 10.34 16.79
N ASP A 158 5.07 11.14 17.86
CA ASP A 158 6.24 11.76 18.50
C ASP A 158 6.89 10.77 19.49
N LEU A 159 7.73 9.88 18.95
CA LEU A 159 8.46 8.88 19.72
C LEU A 159 9.94 9.27 19.89
N PRO A 160 10.59 8.86 20.99
CA PRO A 160 12.03 9.05 21.16
C PRO A 160 12.81 8.43 19.98
N PRO A 161 13.82 9.11 19.43
CA PRO A 161 14.48 8.71 18.19
C PRO A 161 15.14 7.32 18.27
N GLY A 162 15.66 6.95 19.45
CA GLY A 162 16.23 5.61 19.67
C GLY A 162 15.19 4.49 19.58
N VAL A 163 13.98 4.74 20.10
CA VAL A 163 12.89 3.76 20.07
C VAL A 163 12.26 3.68 18.68
N LEU A 164 12.09 4.83 18.03
CA LEU A 164 11.61 4.90 16.64
C LEU A 164 12.55 4.15 15.69
N ALA A 165 13.86 4.31 15.84
CA ALA A 165 14.84 3.59 15.02
C ALA A 165 14.73 2.06 15.20
N GLU A 166 14.63 1.58 16.45
CA GLU A 166 14.49 0.16 16.75
C GLU A 166 13.18 -0.43 16.20
N LEU A 167 12.07 0.31 16.32
CA LEU A 167 10.77 -0.08 15.75
C LEU A 167 10.84 -0.19 14.23
N LEU A 168 11.36 0.84 13.55
CA LEU A 168 11.45 0.86 12.09
C LEU A 168 12.38 -0.24 11.55
N ASP A 169 13.53 -0.46 12.19
CA ASP A 169 14.45 -1.55 11.80
C ASP A 169 13.82 -2.92 12.03
N GLY A 170 13.18 -3.13 13.19
CA GLY A 170 12.49 -4.37 13.51
C GLY A 170 11.33 -4.67 12.55
N MET A 171 10.49 -3.67 12.26
CA MET A 171 9.37 -3.79 11.32
C MET A 171 9.86 -4.03 9.88
N SER A 172 10.91 -3.34 9.44
CA SER A 172 11.50 -3.55 8.11
C SER A 172 12.03 -4.98 7.94
N ASN A 173 12.63 -5.55 8.98
CA ASN A 173 13.06 -6.95 8.96
C ASN A 173 11.88 -7.93 8.83
N VAL A 174 10.75 -7.65 9.49
CA VAL A 174 9.52 -8.46 9.37
C VAL A 174 8.93 -8.34 7.97
N GLU A 175 8.81 -7.13 7.43
CA GLU A 175 8.34 -6.87 6.07
C GLU A 175 9.19 -7.59 5.02
N HIS A 176 10.52 -7.50 5.16
CA HIS A 176 11.45 -8.18 4.29
C HIS A 176 11.23 -9.69 4.30
N ARG A 177 11.04 -10.32 5.48
CA ARG A 177 10.77 -11.76 5.60
C ARG A 177 9.43 -12.14 4.97
N LEU A 178 8.38 -11.34 5.19
CA LEU A 178 7.07 -11.55 4.57
C LEU A 178 7.16 -11.55 3.04
N ALA A 179 7.99 -10.69 2.45
CA ALA A 179 8.19 -10.65 1.00
C ALA A 179 8.78 -11.94 0.40
N PHE A 180 9.46 -12.79 1.19
CA PHE A 180 9.96 -14.10 0.75
C PHE A 180 8.96 -15.25 0.93
N GLY A 181 7.72 -14.97 1.35
CA GLY A 181 6.68 -16.00 1.52
C GLY A 181 6.87 -16.85 2.78
N THR A 182 7.36 -16.26 3.86
CA THR A 182 7.44 -16.93 5.17
C THR A 182 6.07 -17.08 5.83
N GLU A 183 5.98 -17.96 6.82
CA GLU A 183 4.76 -18.17 7.61
C GLU A 183 4.32 -16.89 8.35
N GLU A 184 3.06 -16.51 8.16
CA GLU A 184 2.48 -15.28 8.69
C GLU A 184 2.37 -15.28 10.23
N HIS A 185 2.03 -16.42 10.85
CA HIS A 185 1.96 -16.57 12.30
C HIS A 185 3.30 -16.27 12.99
N LEU A 186 4.41 -16.78 12.42
CA LEU A 186 5.73 -16.53 12.96
C LEU A 186 6.12 -15.04 12.82
N GLN A 187 5.77 -14.41 11.71
CA GLN A 187 6.03 -12.99 11.49
C GLN A 187 5.15 -12.10 12.38
N ALA A 188 3.90 -12.49 12.65
CA ALA A 188 3.04 -11.80 13.61
C ALA A 188 3.64 -11.86 15.03
N ALA A 189 4.15 -13.02 15.45
CA ALA A 189 4.88 -13.14 16.72
C ALA A 189 6.15 -12.29 16.74
N SER A 190 6.89 -12.24 15.63
CA SER A 190 8.08 -11.39 15.49
C SER A 190 7.72 -9.90 15.59
N LEU A 191 6.60 -9.48 15.00
CA LEU A 191 6.10 -8.11 15.10
C LEU A 191 5.81 -7.74 16.55
N VAL A 192 5.03 -8.56 17.28
CA VAL A 192 4.76 -8.32 18.71
C VAL A 192 6.04 -8.28 19.54
N GLY A 193 7.03 -9.11 19.20
CA GLY A 193 8.35 -9.11 19.83
C GLY A 193 9.12 -7.79 19.66
N VAL A 194 9.08 -7.21 18.45
CA VAL A 194 9.69 -5.90 18.15
C VAL A 194 9.08 -4.81 19.03
N PHE A 195 7.75 -4.76 19.16
CA PHE A 195 7.09 -3.77 20.00
C PHE A 195 7.33 -4.01 21.49
N THR A 196 7.41 -5.26 21.93
CA THR A 196 7.76 -5.59 23.32
C THR A 196 9.15 -5.07 23.67
N LYS A 197 10.14 -5.30 22.80
CA LYS A 197 11.50 -4.79 22.96
C LYS A 197 11.53 -3.26 22.97
N ALA A 198 10.75 -2.61 22.10
CA ALA A 198 10.64 -1.16 22.05
C ALA A 198 10.04 -0.58 23.35
N ARG A 199 9.07 -1.24 23.97
CA ARG A 199 8.50 -0.84 25.26
C ARG A 199 9.53 -0.92 26.39
N ASP A 200 10.33 -1.98 26.43
CA ASP A 200 11.40 -2.12 27.42
C ASP A 200 12.43 -0.97 27.33
N LEU A 201 12.62 -0.40 26.13
CA LEU A 201 13.45 0.80 25.94
C LEU A 201 12.76 2.10 26.38
N MET A 202 11.43 2.15 26.42
CA MET A 202 10.64 3.31 26.86
C MET A 202 10.46 3.38 28.38
N THR A 203 10.38 2.24 29.07
CA THR A 203 10.39 2.16 30.53
C THR A 203 11.82 1.91 31.01
N PRO A 204 12.62 2.95 31.33
CA PRO A 204 13.88 2.73 32.01
C PRO A 204 13.60 2.06 33.36
N ALA A 205 14.35 0.99 33.64
CA ALA A 205 14.38 0.34 34.95
C ALA A 205 14.74 1.32 36.08
#